data_AF-A0A804R340-F1
#
_entry.id   AF-A0A804R340-F1
#
_cell.length_a   1.000
_cell.length_b   1.000
_cell.length_c   1.000
_cell.angle_alpha   90.00
_cell.angle_beta   90.00
_cell.angle_gamma   90.00
#
_symmetry.space_group_name_H-M   'P 1'
#
loop_
_entity.id
_entity.type
_entity.pdbx_description
1 polymer ?
#
loop_
_entity_poly.entity_id
_entity_poly.type
_entity_poly.pdbx_seq_one_letter_code
_entity_poly.pdbx_strand_id
1 'polypeptide(L)'
;MEGYICPGCLVLSMYLLMPGIAWDELEENLLQRVNSLFQSSDLDFWRKGRFLVRTNSQLVSYKAGMTRLSKLWRTWNTPELTLVSPIAVVGGQKTSLILKGHNLSIPGTQIHCTSIGKYISKEVLCSAYPGTIYDDSGVETFDLPRKPDLIIGRCFVEVCKNFK
;
A
#
# COMPACT_ATOMS: atom_id res chain seq x y z
N MET A 1 9.52 -1.88 -10.47
CA MET A 1 8.23 -2.58 -10.36
C MET A 1 8.45 -3.78 -9.46
N GLU A 2 7.90 -3.79 -8.26
CA GLU A 2 7.91 -4.97 -7.39
C GLU A 2 6.45 -5.24 -7.01
N GLY A 3 5.99 -6.47 -7.24
CA GLY A 3 4.65 -6.94 -6.89
C GLY A 3 4.76 -8.26 -6.13
N TYR A 4 3.82 -8.52 -5.23
CA TYR A 4 3.69 -9.81 -4.56
C TYR A 4 2.43 -10.51 -5.07
N ILE A 5 2.44 -11.84 -5.13
CA ILE A 5 1.27 -12.63 -5.54
C ILE A 5 0.79 -13.41 -4.32
N CYS A 6 -0.42 -13.13 -3.85
CA CYS A 6 -1.07 -13.98 -2.84
C CYS A 6 -1.70 -15.21 -3.50
N PRO A 7 -1.59 -16.42 -2.92
CA PRO A 7 -2.33 -17.58 -3.38
C PRO A 7 -3.85 -17.30 -3.37
N GLY A 8 -4.55 -17.57 -4.48
CA GLY A 8 -6.01 -17.40 -4.62
C GLY A 8 -6.48 -16.03 -5.13
N CYS A 9 -5.62 -15.01 -5.19
CA CYS A 9 -5.92 -13.71 -5.79
C CYS A 9 -4.65 -13.05 -6.34
N LEU A 10 -4.61 -12.75 -7.64
CA LEU A 10 -3.51 -11.96 -8.22
C LEU A 10 -3.71 -10.48 -7.86
N VAL A 11 -3.15 -10.04 -6.74
CA VAL A 11 -3.07 -8.62 -6.40
C VAL A 11 -1.75 -8.09 -6.95
N LEU A 12 -1.79 -7.47 -8.12
CA LEU A 12 -0.62 -6.78 -8.67
C LEU A 12 -0.54 -5.37 -8.09
N SER A 13 0.35 -5.16 -7.12
CA SER A 13 0.69 -3.82 -6.63
C SER A 13 1.85 -3.25 -7.44
N MET A 14 1.65 -2.07 -8.05
CA MET A 14 2.68 -1.35 -8.80
C MET A 14 2.94 0.01 -8.16
N TYR A 15 4.17 0.22 -7.70
CA TYR A 15 4.65 1.50 -7.22
C TYR A 15 5.30 2.27 -8.37
N LEU A 16 4.75 3.43 -8.72
CA LEU A 16 5.25 4.32 -9.76
C LEU A 16 5.77 5.61 -9.11
N LEU A 17 6.98 6.02 -9.46
CA LEU A 17 7.49 7.35 -9.11
C LEU A 17 7.25 8.26 -10.31
N MET A 18 6.31 9.20 -10.17
CA MET A 18 5.98 10.19 -11.20
C MET A 18 5.86 11.58 -10.57
N PRO A 19 6.17 12.66 -11.31
CA PRO A 19 5.90 14.02 -10.86
C PRO A 19 4.41 14.23 -10.52
N GLY A 20 4.11 15.16 -9.62
CA GLY A 20 2.72 15.46 -9.21
C GLY A 20 1.79 15.75 -10.39
N ILE A 21 2.23 16.56 -11.36
CA ILE A 21 1.48 16.87 -12.57
C ILE A 21 1.09 15.63 -13.38
N ALA A 22 1.95 14.60 -13.43
CA ALA A 22 1.67 13.37 -14.15
C ALA A 22 0.65 12.50 -13.41
N TRP A 23 0.60 12.58 -12.07
CA TRP A 23 -0.49 11.99 -11.29
C TRP A 23 -1.81 12.71 -11.56
N ASP A 24 -1.80 14.04 -11.62
CA ASP A 24 -3.00 14.83 -11.91
C ASP A 24 -3.58 14.49 -13.29
N GLU A 25 -2.73 14.40 -14.33
CA GLU A 25 -3.13 13.97 -15.68
C GLU A 25 -3.66 12.53 -15.74
N LEU A 26 -3.07 11.62 -14.96
CA LEU A 26 -3.55 10.25 -14.86
C LEU A 26 -4.93 10.21 -14.21
N GLU A 27 -5.12 10.96 -13.12
CA GLU A 27 -6.34 11.01 -12.33
C GLU A 27 -7.50 11.74 -13.02
N GLU A 28 -7.22 12.77 -13.84
CA GLU A 28 -8.23 13.56 -14.54
C GLU A 28 -9.18 12.69 -15.37
N ASN A 29 -8.64 11.67 -16.04
CA ASN A 29 -9.38 10.77 -16.92
C ASN A 29 -9.21 9.29 -16.54
N LEU A 30 -9.03 8.99 -15.24
CA LEU A 30 -8.69 7.65 -14.77
C LEU A 30 -9.67 6.57 -15.25
N LEU A 31 -10.98 6.84 -15.18
CA LEU A 31 -12.01 5.90 -15.63
C LEU A 31 -11.87 5.56 -17.13
N GLN A 32 -11.63 6.57 -17.96
CA GLN A 32 -11.44 6.38 -19.41
C GLN A 32 -10.15 5.62 -19.71
N ARG A 33 -9.06 5.92 -18.99
CA ARG A 33 -7.79 5.20 -19.13
C ARG A 33 -7.94 3.73 -18.74
N VAL A 34 -8.63 3.43 -17.64
CA VAL A 34 -8.99 2.05 -17.26
C VAL A 34 -9.90 1.39 -18.30
N ASN A 35 -10.81 2.15 -18.92
CA ASN A 35 -11.64 1.63 -20.00
C ASN A 35 -10.81 1.23 -21.23
N SER A 36 -9.80 2.03 -21.59
CA SER A 36 -8.91 1.71 -22.70
C SER A 36 -8.17 0.39 -22.50
N LEU A 37 -7.77 0.05 -21.26
CA LEU A 37 -7.04 -1.18 -20.91
C LEU A 37 -7.74 -2.47 -21.34
N PHE A 38 -9.07 -2.56 -21.24
CA PHE A 38 -9.82 -3.75 -21.67
C PHE A 38 -10.44 -3.61 -23.07
N GLN A 39 -10.60 -2.38 -23.57
CA GLN A 39 -11.03 -2.14 -24.94
C GLN A 39 -9.94 -2.52 -25.94
N SER A 40 -8.70 -2.10 -25.68
CA SER A 40 -7.56 -2.32 -26.57
C SER A 40 -6.86 -3.67 -26.39
N SER A 41 -7.15 -4.42 -25.32
CA SER A 41 -6.48 -5.70 -25.12
C SER A 41 -7.12 -6.81 -25.95
N ASP A 42 -6.35 -7.39 -26.87
CA ASP A 42 -6.64 -8.71 -27.45
C ASP A 42 -6.56 -9.84 -26.39
N LEU A 43 -6.03 -9.50 -25.21
CA LEU A 43 -5.85 -10.42 -24.10
C LEU A 43 -7.14 -10.52 -23.26
N ASP A 44 -7.69 -11.73 -23.22
CA ASP A 44 -8.82 -12.12 -22.35
C ASP A 44 -8.63 -11.75 -20.87
N PHE A 45 -7.38 -11.55 -20.45
CA PHE A 45 -6.99 -11.26 -19.06
C PHE A 45 -7.77 -10.08 -18.46
N TRP A 46 -7.79 -8.92 -19.13
CA TRP A 46 -8.47 -7.73 -18.62
C TRP A 46 -9.99 -7.83 -18.78
N ARG A 47 -10.46 -8.48 -19.86
CA ARG A 47 -11.90 -8.56 -20.16
C ARG A 47 -12.65 -9.52 -19.23
N LYS A 48 -12.10 -10.72 -18.99
CA LYS A 48 -12.76 -11.77 -18.19
C LYS A 48 -12.48 -11.64 -16.69
N GLY A 49 -11.53 -10.79 -16.30
CA GLY A 49 -11.09 -10.61 -14.93
C GLY A 49 -11.97 -9.69 -14.08
N ARG A 50 -11.52 -9.52 -12.82
CA ARG A 50 -11.91 -8.45 -11.90
C ARG A 50 -10.65 -7.80 -11.42
N PHE A 51 -10.59 -6.47 -11.45
CA PHE A 51 -9.42 -5.75 -10.96
C PHE A 51 -9.83 -4.39 -10.40
N LEU A 52 -8.90 -3.81 -9.66
CA LEU A 52 -9.05 -2.55 -8.95
C LEU A 52 -7.83 -1.69 -9.27
N VAL A 53 -8.07 -0.45 -9.70
CA VAL A 53 -7.02 0.56 -9.87
C VAL A 53 -7.25 1.62 -8.82
N ARG A 54 -6.27 1.79 -7.94
CA ARG A 54 -6.32 2.74 -6.83
C ARG A 54 -5.24 3.79 -7.02
N THR A 55 -5.63 5.05 -6.90
CA THR A 55 -4.72 6.19 -6.75
C THR A 55 -4.92 6.81 -5.35
N ASN A 56 -4.29 7.96 -5.11
CA ASN A 56 -4.42 8.66 -3.83
C ASN A 56 -5.83 9.22 -3.60
N SER A 57 -6.53 9.59 -4.67
CA SER A 57 -7.83 10.27 -4.60
C SER A 57 -8.97 9.50 -5.26
N GLN A 58 -8.68 8.47 -6.06
CA GLN A 58 -9.66 7.77 -6.87
C GLN A 58 -9.48 6.25 -6.85
N LEU A 59 -10.60 5.55 -7.00
CA LEU A 59 -10.68 4.10 -7.07
C LEU A 59 -11.58 3.70 -8.21
N VAL A 60 -11.03 2.96 -9.17
CA VAL A 60 -11.77 2.39 -10.29
C VAL A 60 -11.83 0.87 -10.12
N SER A 61 -13.04 0.34 -10.02
CA SER A 61 -13.28 -1.11 -10.02
C SER A 61 -13.78 -1.56 -11.39
N TYR A 62 -13.26 -2.68 -11.90
CA TYR A 62 -13.75 -3.34 -13.10
C TYR A 62 -14.33 -4.72 -12.78
N LYS A 63 -15.50 -5.02 -13.36
CA LYS A 63 -16.10 -6.35 -13.33
C LYS A 63 -16.95 -6.57 -14.58
N ALA A 64 -16.64 -7.61 -15.35
CA ALA A 64 -17.47 -8.10 -16.46
C ALA A 64 -17.94 -6.98 -17.43
N GLY A 65 -17.00 -6.18 -17.92
CA GLY A 65 -17.27 -5.08 -18.86
C GLY A 65 -17.77 -3.78 -18.21
N MET A 66 -18.08 -3.79 -16.92
CA MET A 66 -18.53 -2.60 -16.19
C MET A 66 -17.39 -2.02 -15.38
N THR A 67 -17.17 -0.71 -15.53
CA THR A 67 -16.30 0.07 -14.65
C THR A 67 -17.12 0.99 -13.76
N ARG A 68 -16.62 1.20 -12.54
CA ARG A 68 -17.19 2.16 -11.59
C ARG A 68 -16.05 2.99 -11.02
N LEU A 69 -16.17 4.30 -11.15
CA LEU A 69 -15.31 5.25 -10.46
C LEU A 69 -15.92 5.57 -9.08
N SER A 70 -15.08 5.59 -8.06
CA SER A 70 -15.38 6.14 -6.75
C SER A 70 -14.27 7.11 -6.36
N LYS A 71 -14.65 8.29 -5.88
CA LYS A 71 -13.70 9.21 -5.29
C LYS A 71 -13.39 8.69 -3.89
N LEU A 72 -12.13 8.36 -3.65
CA LEU A 72 -11.64 8.11 -2.30
C LEU A 72 -11.54 9.48 -1.65
N TRP A 73 -12.52 9.82 -0.81
CA TRP A 73 -12.21 10.81 0.20
C TRP A 73 -11.11 10.20 1.03
N ARG A 74 -9.96 10.88 1.15
CA ARG A 74 -9.03 10.58 2.23
C ARG A 74 -9.87 10.69 3.49
N THR A 75 -10.33 9.55 4.00
CA THR A 75 -10.92 9.56 5.33
C THR A 75 -9.83 10.13 6.20
N TRP A 76 -10.14 11.14 7.01
CA TRP A 76 -9.18 11.79 7.91
C TRP A 76 -8.34 10.79 8.72
N ASN A 77 -8.82 9.54 8.81
CA ASN A 77 -8.25 8.41 9.53
C ASN A 77 -7.44 7.43 8.65
N THR A 78 -7.02 7.81 7.44
CA THR A 78 -6.18 6.95 6.59
C THR A 78 -4.74 7.01 7.10
N PRO A 79 -4.09 5.86 7.38
CA PRO A 79 -2.70 5.84 7.81
C PRO A 79 -1.78 6.31 6.69
N GLU A 80 -0.77 7.09 7.06
CA GLU A 80 0.23 7.63 6.14
C GLU A 80 1.61 7.57 6.80
N LEU A 81 2.60 7.05 6.09
CA LEU A 81 4.00 7.07 6.51
C LEU A 81 4.67 8.37 6.05
N THR A 82 5.32 9.07 6.98
CA THR A 82 6.14 10.25 6.72
C THR A 82 7.63 9.97 6.87
N LEU A 83 8.00 8.98 7.69
CA LEU A 83 9.39 8.59 7.91
C LEU A 83 9.53 7.10 8.19
N VAL A 84 10.57 6.50 7.62
CA VAL A 84 11.09 5.18 8.00
C VAL A 84 12.55 5.34 8.38
N SER A 85 12.92 4.88 9.57
CA SER A 85 14.29 4.96 10.07
C SER A 85 14.71 3.67 10.79
N PRO A 86 15.91 3.12 10.54
CA PRO A 86 16.87 3.57 9.54
C PRO A 86 16.41 3.22 8.12
N ILE A 87 16.93 3.96 7.12
CA ILE A 87 16.67 3.70 5.70
C ILE A 87 17.46 2.50 5.14
N ALA A 88 18.50 2.08 5.85
CA ALA A 88 19.36 0.96 5.50
C ALA A 88 19.75 0.20 6.77
N VAL A 89 19.80 -1.13 6.66
CA VAL A 89 20.11 -2.04 7.77
C VAL A 89 21.09 -3.10 7.31
N VAL A 90 21.80 -3.72 8.26
CA VAL A 90 22.70 -4.83 7.94
C VAL A 90 21.88 -6.09 7.63
N GLY A 91 22.05 -6.63 6.42
CA GLY A 91 21.42 -7.87 5.99
C GLY A 91 21.72 -9.03 6.95
N GLY A 92 20.76 -9.93 7.13
CA GLY A 92 20.91 -11.09 8.01
C GLY A 92 20.90 -10.82 9.51
N GLN A 93 20.75 -9.56 9.97
CA GLN A 93 20.64 -9.21 11.39
C GLN A 93 19.20 -8.89 11.78
N LYS A 94 18.85 -9.13 13.06
CA LYS A 94 17.59 -8.64 13.62
C LYS A 94 17.72 -7.13 13.81
N THR A 95 16.69 -6.38 13.41
CA THR A 95 16.66 -4.92 13.56
C THR A 95 15.21 -4.46 13.69
N SER A 96 15.02 -3.22 14.14
CA SER A 96 13.70 -2.61 14.29
C SER A 96 13.66 -1.31 13.50
N LEU A 97 12.62 -1.15 12.69
CA LEU A 97 12.32 0.10 12.00
C LEU A 97 11.44 0.96 12.90
N ILE A 98 11.75 2.25 12.93
CA ILE A 98 10.91 3.30 13.50
C ILE A 98 10.13 3.90 12.33
N LEU A 99 8.82 3.85 12.45
CA LEU A 99 7.86 4.38 11.48
C LEU A 99 7.20 5.59 12.11
N LYS A 100 7.24 6.73 11.42
CA LYS A 100 6.48 7.92 11.82
C LYS A 100 5.47 8.28 10.74
N GLY A 101 4.37 8.88 11.18
CA GLY A 101 3.38 9.46 10.29
C GLY A 101 2.01 9.57 10.92
N HIS A 102 1.01 9.77 10.06
CA HIS A 102 -0.35 10.08 10.49
C HIS A 102 -1.15 8.80 10.69
N ASN A 103 -2.00 8.80 11.72
CA ASN A 103 -2.96 7.72 11.97
C ASN A 103 -2.36 6.31 12.12
N LEU A 104 -1.06 6.21 12.38
CA LEU A 104 -0.38 4.91 12.50
C LEU A 104 -0.86 4.12 13.71
N SER A 105 -1.12 4.80 14.82
CA SER A 105 -1.54 4.17 16.09
C SER A 105 -3.05 3.90 16.18
N ILE A 106 -3.81 4.13 15.11
CA ILE A 106 -5.25 3.81 15.08
C ILE A 106 -5.44 2.28 15.13
N PRO A 107 -6.31 1.77 16.02
CA PRO A 107 -6.63 0.34 16.06
C PRO A 107 -7.12 -0.19 14.70
N GLY A 108 -6.57 -1.33 14.28
CA GLY A 108 -6.89 -1.96 12.99
C GLY A 108 -6.07 -1.42 11.80
N THR A 109 -5.17 -0.46 12.04
CA THR A 109 -4.07 -0.17 11.10
C THR A 109 -3.16 -1.39 11.01
N GLN A 110 -2.83 -1.79 9.78
CA GLN A 110 -1.86 -2.82 9.49
C GLN A 110 -0.60 -2.21 8.88
N ILE A 111 0.54 -2.67 9.37
CA ILE A 111 1.86 -2.35 8.85
C ILE A 111 2.37 -3.60 8.15
N HIS A 112 2.70 -3.48 6.87
CA HIS A 112 3.24 -4.56 6.05
C HIS A 112 4.66 -4.24 5.65
N CYS A 113 5.56 -5.21 5.77
CA CYS A 113 6.91 -5.12 5.23
C CYS A 113 7.15 -6.25 4.23
N THR A 114 7.38 -5.89 2.97
CA THR A 114 7.65 -6.86 1.90
C THR A 114 9.13 -6.88 1.53
N SER A 115 9.69 -8.08 1.38
CA SER A 115 11.09 -8.32 1.01
C SER A 115 11.23 -9.68 0.32
N ILE A 116 11.86 -9.71 -0.87
CA ILE A 116 12.11 -10.92 -1.68
C ILE A 116 10.85 -11.82 -1.77
N GLY A 117 9.73 -11.23 -2.20
CA GLY A 117 8.46 -11.95 -2.41
C GLY A 117 7.77 -12.50 -1.15
N LYS A 118 8.31 -12.26 0.04
CA LYS A 118 7.68 -12.58 1.34
C LYS A 118 7.25 -11.28 2.02
N TYR A 119 6.15 -11.32 2.75
CA TYR A 119 5.71 -10.19 3.58
C TYR A 119 5.60 -10.61 5.05
N ILE A 120 5.71 -9.62 5.93
CA ILE A 120 5.45 -9.73 7.37
C ILE A 120 4.48 -8.61 7.70
N SER A 121 3.48 -8.91 8.51
CA SER A 121 2.46 -7.95 8.93
C SER A 121 2.46 -7.78 10.43
N LYS A 122 2.24 -6.55 10.88
CA LYS A 122 1.94 -6.18 12.27
C LYS A 122 0.60 -5.47 12.28
N GLU A 123 -0.34 -5.96 13.07
CA GLU A 123 -1.55 -5.21 13.38
C GLU A 123 -1.30 -4.30 14.58
N VAL A 124 -1.75 -3.06 14.48
CA VAL A 124 -1.71 -2.11 15.59
C VAL A 124 -2.87 -2.43 16.54
N LEU A 125 -2.52 -3.09 17.64
CA LEU A 125 -3.42 -3.34 18.76
C LEU A 125 -3.40 -2.10 19.65
N CYS A 126 -4.58 -1.60 20.03
CA CYS A 126 -4.83 -0.34 20.76
C CYS A 126 -3.63 0.28 21.49
N SER A 127 -3.38 1.58 21.25
CA SER A 127 -2.44 2.32 22.09
C SER A 127 -2.89 2.26 23.56
N ALA A 128 -1.95 1.94 24.46
CA ALA A 128 -2.19 1.95 25.91
C ALA A 128 -2.46 3.38 26.46
N TYR A 129 -2.42 4.40 25.60
CA TYR A 129 -2.68 5.79 25.93
C TYR A 129 -3.68 6.37 24.93
N PRO A 130 -4.92 6.66 25.35
CA PRO A 130 -5.82 7.56 24.63
C PRO A 130 -5.42 9.04 24.83
N GLY A 131 -4.17 9.31 25.21
CA GLY A 131 -3.63 10.65 25.38
C GLY A 131 -3.43 11.28 24.01
N THR A 132 -4.17 12.37 23.78
CA THR A 132 -4.19 13.19 22.56
C THR A 132 -4.61 12.46 21.29
N ILE A 133 -5.93 12.43 21.06
CA ILE A 133 -6.60 12.19 19.76
C ILE A 133 -6.05 13.11 18.62
N TYR A 134 -5.18 14.06 18.95
CA TYR A 134 -4.61 15.07 18.06
C TYR A 134 -3.09 15.09 18.00
N ASP A 135 -2.35 14.13 18.58
CA ASP A 135 -0.95 13.97 18.18
C ASP A 135 -0.95 13.29 16.80
N ASP A 136 -0.98 14.15 15.79
CA ASP A 136 -1.01 13.84 14.37
C ASP A 136 0.19 12.97 13.93
N SER A 137 1.22 12.84 14.78
CA SER A 137 2.44 12.09 14.50
C SER A 137 2.54 10.80 15.32
N GLY A 138 1.82 9.77 14.90
CA GLY A 138 1.98 8.42 15.43
C GLY A 138 3.38 7.87 15.17
N VAL A 139 3.97 7.22 16.18
CA VAL A 139 5.24 6.50 16.07
C VAL A 139 4.99 5.02 16.33
N GLU A 140 5.35 4.18 15.36
CA GLU A 140 5.26 2.73 15.45
C GLU A 140 6.62 2.08 15.25
N THR A 141 6.84 0.96 15.92
CA THR A 141 8.02 0.12 15.70
C THR A 141 7.64 -1.12 14.89
N PHE A 142 8.50 -1.50 13.95
CA PHE A 142 8.34 -2.69 13.14
C PHE A 142 9.60 -3.54 13.18
N ASP A 143 9.51 -4.72 13.79
CA ASP A 143 10.64 -5.63 13.94
C ASP A 143 10.87 -6.42 12.65
N LEU A 144 12.06 -6.27 12.07
CA LEU A 144 12.55 -7.12 11.01
C LEU A 144 13.19 -8.37 11.62
N PRO A 145 12.64 -9.58 11.38
CA PRO A 145 13.23 -10.80 11.89
C PRO A 145 14.56 -11.07 11.21
N ARG A 146 15.43 -11.80 11.91
CA ARG A 146 16.69 -12.30 11.37
C ARG A 146 16.39 -13.21 10.17
N LYS A 147 16.80 -12.81 8.96
CA LYS A 147 16.69 -13.61 7.74
C LYS A 147 18.08 -13.85 7.15
N PRO A 148 18.74 -15.00 7.40
CA PRO A 148 20.09 -15.25 6.91
C PRO A 148 20.20 -15.21 5.38
N ASP A 149 19.13 -15.56 4.65
CA ASP A 149 19.09 -15.50 3.19
C ASP A 149 18.97 -14.06 2.63
N LEU A 150 18.64 -13.09 3.48
CA LEU A 150 18.47 -11.68 3.11
C LEU A 150 19.78 -10.92 3.35
N ILE A 151 20.80 -11.22 2.54
CA ILE A 151 22.12 -10.57 2.64
C ILE A 151 22.09 -9.18 1.99
N ILE A 152 21.43 -9.06 0.82
CA ILE A 152 21.26 -7.81 0.07
C ILE A 152 19.85 -7.79 -0.52
N GLY A 153 19.15 -6.67 -0.38
CA GLY A 153 17.81 -6.52 -0.95
C GLY A 153 17.16 -5.20 -0.58
N ARG A 154 15.93 -5.01 -1.08
CA ARG A 154 15.06 -3.88 -0.71
C ARG A 154 13.90 -4.39 0.14
N CYS A 155 13.47 -3.56 1.07
CA CYS A 155 12.25 -3.74 1.83
C CYS A 155 11.29 -2.60 1.52
N PHE A 156 10.00 -2.91 1.40
CA PHE A 156 8.93 -1.92 1.23
C PHE A 156 8.04 -1.98 2.44
N VAL A 157 7.86 -0.83 3.10
CA VAL A 157 6.94 -0.68 4.22
C VAL A 157 5.68 0.00 3.72
N GLU A 158 4.54 -0.63 3.93
CA GLU A 158 3.22 -0.12 3.59
C GLU A 158 2.37 -0.05 4.86
N VAL A 159 1.51 0.97 4.94
CA VAL A 159 0.48 1.07 5.98
C VAL A 159 -0.88 1.11 5.33
N CYS A 160 -1.79 0.31 5.86
CA CYS A 160 -3.16 0.28 5.37
C CYS A 160 -4.14 0.16 6.55
N LYS A 161 -5.37 0.60 6.33
CA LYS A 161 -6.47 0.38 7.26
C LYS A 161 -7.40 -0.64 6.64
N ASN A 162 -7.69 -1.71 7.36
CA ASN A 162 -8.74 -2.63 6.93
C ASN A 162 -10.08 -1.91 7.02
N PHE A 163 -10.80 -1.85 5.90
CA PHE A 163 -12.23 -1.59 5.92
C PHE A 163 -12.89 -2.92 6.30
N LYS A 164 -13.46 -3.00 7.50
CA LYS A 164 -14.38 -4.07 7.85
C LYS A 164 -15.77 -3.75 7.32
#